data_AF-A0A844C8M0-F1
#
_entry.id   AF-A0A844C8M0-F1
#
_cell.length_a   1.000
_cell.length_b   1.000
_cell.length_c   1.000
_cell.angle_alpha   90.00
_cell.angle_beta   90.00
_cell.angle_gamma   90.00
#
_symmetry.space_group_name_H-M   'P 1'
#
loop_
_entity.id
_entity.type
_entity.pdbx_description
1 polymer ?
#
loop_
_entity_poly.entity_id
_entity_poly.type
_entity_poly.pdbx_seq_one_letter_code
_entity_poly.pdbx_strand_id
1 'polypeptide(L)'
;MTRLFYQRSVNLKLYRFKIQEDVSSVTTLSHGIRVLTFNTQEELPISCVNCEETYCMKIPVPTGIFDDLISSQKIKLCPTDAIAPNEHGHLEIDKDSCISCGMCIARCPVQAISLNETGISITYNDNSIETSDTKYSLADQASHNENNQYINENKELFQTIFSRIERSESPYRTLNNLVSKAMQISGIENVLSRQGDVNLRMDAIGIYKKKYVLCEIEKATNLDAPRDILDDVAVFCSRYDISKHNVIGMIVVPSMPNRRTEFWELLHDIYEVTGLRIAVVPLAAVLVAVWNERKIPLEDFFLDHNNMSARGAVENMLGRAINLPSPCDLLEPEK
;
A
#
# COMPACT_ATOMS: atom_id res chain seq x y z
N MET A 1 11.04 19.03 -17.31
CA MET A 1 12.50 18.95 -17.15
C MET A 1 12.75 17.89 -16.09
N THR A 2 12.90 16.64 -16.50
CA THR A 2 13.09 15.50 -15.61
C THR A 2 14.44 15.67 -14.92
N ARG A 3 14.45 15.94 -13.61
CA ARG A 3 15.67 15.82 -12.81
C ARG A 3 16.02 14.34 -12.81
N LEU A 4 16.87 13.94 -13.75
CA LEU A 4 17.60 12.68 -13.71
C LEU A 4 18.34 12.67 -12.37
N PHE A 5 17.79 11.95 -11.39
CA PHE A 5 18.54 11.56 -10.20
C PHE A 5 19.73 10.75 -10.69
N TYR A 6 20.86 11.43 -10.82
CA TYR A 6 22.11 10.83 -11.23
C TYR A 6 22.41 9.72 -10.21
N GLN A 7 22.49 8.48 -10.68
CA GLN A 7 23.17 7.39 -9.95
C GLN A 7 24.67 7.73 -9.92
N ARG A 8 25.05 8.77 -9.18
CA ARG A 8 26.35 8.75 -8.51
C ARG A 8 26.15 7.81 -7.33
N SER A 9 27.08 6.89 -7.14
CA SER A 9 27.25 6.16 -5.89
C SER A 9 27.56 7.18 -4.80
N VAL A 10 26.52 7.84 -4.28
CA VAL A 10 26.59 8.66 -3.08
C VAL A 10 26.90 7.66 -1.96
N ASN A 11 28.07 7.81 -1.35
CA ASN A 11 28.38 7.09 -0.11
C ASN A 11 27.39 7.60 0.94
N LEU A 12 26.33 6.85 1.16
CA LEU A 12 25.37 7.08 2.23
C LEU A 12 26.13 6.97 3.55
N LYS A 13 26.34 8.09 4.23
CA LYS A 13 26.77 8.06 5.62
C LYS A 13 25.66 7.42 6.44
N LEU A 14 26.00 6.36 7.16
CA LEU A 14 25.06 5.70 8.04
C LEU A 14 24.98 6.50 9.34
N TYR A 15 23.76 6.68 9.85
CA TYR A 15 23.53 7.36 11.10
C TYR A 15 23.06 6.35 12.14
N ARG A 16 23.47 6.56 13.39
CA ARG A 16 22.97 5.80 14.53
C ARG A 16 22.58 6.78 15.63
N PHE A 17 21.62 6.42 16.46
CA PHE A 17 21.39 7.18 17.69
C PHE A 17 22.64 7.13 18.57
N LYS A 18 22.96 8.22 19.26
CA LYS A 18 24.09 8.26 20.21
C LYS A 18 24.01 7.18 21.29
N ILE A 19 22.79 6.76 21.61
CA ILE A 19 22.51 5.61 22.46
C ILE A 19 22.74 4.36 21.61
N GLN A 20 23.87 3.68 21.83
CA GLN A 20 24.27 2.48 21.09
C GLN A 20 23.52 1.21 21.55
N GLU A 21 22.22 1.35 21.85
CA GLU A 21 21.34 0.28 22.31
C GLU A 21 20.20 0.06 21.31
N ASP A 22 19.47 -1.04 21.48
CA ASP A 22 18.33 -1.36 20.62
C ASP A 22 17.08 -0.58 21.06
N VAL A 23 16.26 -0.21 20.07
CA VAL A 23 14.96 0.43 20.28
C VAL A 23 13.99 -0.64 20.77
N SER A 24 13.44 -0.45 21.97
CA SER A 24 12.43 -1.33 22.55
C SER A 24 11.03 -1.04 22.00
N SER A 25 10.72 0.25 21.80
CA SER A 25 9.39 0.68 21.38
C SER A 25 9.38 2.10 20.81
N VAL A 26 8.32 2.42 20.08
CA VAL A 26 7.98 3.79 19.70
C VAL A 26 6.71 4.22 20.44
N THR A 27 6.76 5.35 21.14
CA THR A 27 5.65 5.85 21.96
C THR A 27 5.31 7.28 21.61
N THR A 28 4.05 7.66 21.87
CA THR A 28 3.57 9.04 21.74
C THR A 28 3.34 9.60 23.14
N LEU A 29 4.08 10.65 23.49
CA LEU A 29 3.94 11.36 24.76
C LEU A 29 2.62 12.14 24.81
N SER A 30 2.21 12.59 26.00
CA SER A 30 0.93 13.27 26.26
C SER A 30 0.67 14.54 25.43
N HIS A 31 1.71 15.10 24.80
CA HIS A 31 1.66 16.29 23.96
C HIS A 31 1.75 15.97 22.45
N GLY A 32 1.61 14.70 22.06
CA GLY A 32 1.67 14.26 20.66
C GLY A 32 3.09 14.08 20.10
N ILE A 33 4.13 14.28 20.91
CA ILE A 33 5.52 14.08 20.51
C ILE A 33 5.80 12.58 20.48
N ARG A 34 6.33 12.09 19.36
CA ARG A 34 6.77 10.70 19.22
C ARG A 34 8.23 10.57 19.64
N VAL A 35 8.52 9.57 20.45
CA VAL A 35 9.86 9.25 20.94
C VAL A 35 10.16 7.77 20.73
N LEU A 36 11.45 7.48 20.59
CA LEU A 36 11.98 6.13 20.64
C LEU A 36 12.42 5.85 22.07
N THR A 37 11.95 4.75 22.62
CA THR A 37 12.43 4.23 23.90
C THR A 37 13.44 3.12 23.60
N PHE A 38 14.60 3.17 24.26
CA PHE A 38 15.66 2.17 24.15
C PHE A 38 15.56 1.15 25.28
N ASN A 39 16.25 0.01 25.16
CA ASN A 39 16.31 -1.00 26.24
C ASN A 39 16.83 -0.43 27.57
N THR A 40 17.59 0.66 27.55
CA THR A 40 18.04 1.42 28.73
C THR A 40 16.95 2.26 29.40
N GLN A 41 15.74 2.31 28.83
CA GLN A 41 14.64 3.22 29.19
C GLN A 41 14.90 4.70 28.87
N GLU A 42 16.02 5.02 28.20
CA GLU A 42 16.26 6.36 27.69
C GLU A 42 15.31 6.64 26.51
N GLU A 43 14.87 7.89 26.39
CA GLU A 43 13.96 8.34 25.34
C GLU A 43 14.64 9.40 24.47
N LEU A 44 14.60 9.21 23.15
CA LEU A 44 15.02 10.23 22.19
C LEU A 44 13.89 10.60 21.23
N PRO A 45 13.84 11.86 20.77
CA PRO A 45 12.96 12.23 19.68
C PRO A 45 13.22 11.37 18.44
N ILE A 46 12.16 11.03 17.71
CA ILE A 46 12.27 10.32 16.44
C ILE A 46 13.20 11.07 15.46
N SER A 47 14.01 10.32 14.72
CA SER A 47 14.91 10.85 13.69
C SER A 47 15.19 9.80 12.64
N CYS A 48 15.38 10.24 11.41
CA CYS A 48 15.91 9.39 10.35
C CYS A 48 17.33 8.95 10.73
N VAL A 49 17.57 7.65 10.63
CA VAL A 49 18.86 7.01 10.91
C VAL A 49 19.53 6.47 9.65
N ASN A 50 18.94 6.69 8.47
CA ASN A 50 19.44 6.14 7.22
C ASN A 50 19.73 4.63 7.32
N CYS A 51 18.75 3.87 7.82
CA CYS A 51 18.83 2.42 8.02
C CYS A 51 19.27 1.70 6.74
N GLU A 52 20.05 0.63 6.87
CA GLU A 52 20.59 -0.14 5.75
C GLU A 52 19.52 -0.63 4.79
N GLU A 53 18.46 -1.19 5.35
CA GLU A 53 17.41 -1.88 4.62
C GLU A 53 16.56 -0.88 3.84
N THR A 54 16.55 0.39 4.25
CA THR A 54 15.80 1.49 3.61
C THR A 54 14.33 1.10 3.39
N TYR A 55 13.66 0.54 4.41
CA TYR A 55 12.30 0.00 4.30
C TYR A 55 11.27 1.01 3.75
N CYS A 56 11.50 2.31 3.97
CA CYS A 56 10.70 3.42 3.44
C CYS A 56 10.86 3.65 1.93
N MET A 57 11.89 3.07 1.29
CA MET A 57 12.16 3.13 -0.14
C MET A 57 12.07 1.74 -0.81
N LYS A 58 12.21 0.66 -0.04
CA LYS A 58 12.29 -0.71 -0.54
C LYS A 58 11.27 -1.64 0.09
N ILE A 59 10.75 -2.53 -0.75
CA ILE A 59 9.89 -3.65 -0.37
C ILE A 59 10.38 -4.91 -1.09
N PRO A 60 10.51 -6.05 -0.40
CA PRO A 60 10.89 -7.31 -1.04
C PRO A 60 9.92 -7.69 -2.14
N VAL A 61 10.44 -8.30 -3.21
CA VAL A 61 9.60 -8.91 -4.24
C VAL A 61 9.15 -10.28 -3.73
N PRO A 62 7.84 -10.57 -3.67
CA PRO A 62 7.36 -11.89 -3.32
C PRO A 62 7.87 -12.96 -4.31
N THR A 63 8.20 -14.14 -3.79
CA THR A 63 8.70 -15.29 -4.56
C THR A 63 7.71 -16.45 -4.47
N GLY A 64 7.64 -17.30 -5.50
CA GLY A 64 6.73 -18.46 -5.48
C GLY A 64 5.27 -18.14 -5.77
N ILE A 65 4.96 -16.91 -6.20
CA ILE A 65 3.63 -16.56 -6.75
C ILE A 65 3.56 -17.00 -8.22
N PHE A 66 4.42 -16.41 -9.04
CA PHE A 66 4.57 -16.69 -10.46
C PHE A 66 6.01 -16.34 -10.87
N ASP A 67 6.88 -17.35 -10.92
CA ASP A 67 8.33 -17.13 -11.08
C ASP A 67 8.67 -16.41 -12.39
N ASP A 68 7.87 -16.62 -13.43
CA ASP A 68 8.00 -15.95 -14.73
C ASP A 68 7.83 -14.42 -14.65
N LEU A 69 7.12 -13.92 -13.64
CA LEU A 69 6.86 -12.49 -13.46
C LEU A 69 7.89 -11.79 -12.56
N ILE A 70 8.77 -12.53 -11.88
CA ILE A 70 9.71 -11.95 -10.89
C ILE A 70 10.63 -10.92 -11.55
N SER A 71 11.12 -11.18 -12.76
CA SER A 71 12.07 -10.32 -13.47
C SER A 71 11.53 -8.94 -13.84
N SER A 72 10.20 -8.77 -13.92
CA SER A 72 9.56 -7.48 -14.19
C SER A 72 9.19 -6.70 -12.93
N GLN A 73 9.38 -7.27 -11.73
CA GLN A 73 9.02 -6.62 -10.48
C GLN A 73 10.10 -5.65 -10.02
N LYS A 74 9.67 -4.56 -9.38
CA LYS A 74 10.56 -3.56 -8.77
C LYS A 74 10.56 -3.73 -7.25
N ILE A 75 11.76 -3.63 -6.67
CA ILE A 75 11.97 -3.56 -5.22
C ILE A 75 11.60 -2.19 -4.63
N LYS A 76 11.33 -1.19 -5.47
CA LYS A 76 11.00 0.17 -5.00
C LYS A 76 9.61 0.21 -4.39
N LEU A 77 9.49 0.88 -3.25
CA LEU A 77 8.22 1.08 -2.55
C LEU A 77 7.42 2.26 -3.13
N CYS A 78 8.09 3.37 -3.44
CA CYS A 78 7.41 4.58 -3.91
C CYS A 78 6.91 4.40 -5.37
N PRO A 79 5.60 4.61 -5.65
CA PRO A 79 5.06 4.43 -7.00
C PRO A 79 5.61 5.44 -8.01
N THR A 80 6.08 6.59 -7.53
CA THR A 80 6.54 7.72 -8.34
C THR A 80 8.01 8.07 -8.12
N ASP A 81 8.77 7.21 -7.41
CA ASP A 81 10.19 7.46 -7.11
C ASP A 81 10.47 8.79 -6.38
N ALA A 82 9.48 9.32 -5.66
CA ALA A 82 9.54 10.62 -5.01
C ALA A 82 10.38 10.67 -3.73
N ILE A 83 10.96 9.56 -3.28
CA ILE A 83 11.85 9.50 -2.11
C ILE A 83 13.21 8.94 -2.56
N ALA A 84 14.27 9.69 -2.29
CA ALA A 84 15.63 9.34 -2.68
C ALA A 84 16.67 10.02 -1.78
N PRO A 85 17.89 9.49 -1.67
CA PRO A 85 18.97 10.20 -1.02
C PRO A 85 19.45 11.41 -1.84
N ASN A 86 19.78 12.49 -1.16
CA ASN A 86 20.46 13.66 -1.70
C ASN A 86 21.98 13.46 -1.76
N GLU A 87 22.71 14.49 -2.17
CA GLU A 87 24.16 14.47 -2.31
C GLU A 87 24.93 14.28 -0.98
N HIS A 88 24.27 14.52 0.15
CA HIS A 88 24.81 14.33 1.49
C HIS A 88 24.40 12.99 2.12
N GLY A 89 23.61 12.19 1.40
CA GLY A 89 23.10 10.91 1.87
C GLY A 89 21.86 11.01 2.77
N HIS A 90 21.27 12.20 2.93
CA HIS A 90 19.98 12.35 3.58
C HIS A 90 18.88 12.00 2.59
N LEU A 91 17.89 11.22 3.02
CA LEU A 91 16.66 11.04 2.26
C LEU A 91 15.91 12.36 2.15
N GLU A 92 15.42 12.65 0.94
CA GLU A 92 14.57 13.78 0.59
C GLU A 92 13.31 13.30 -0.13
N ILE A 93 12.26 14.11 -0.03
CA ILE A 93 10.99 13.91 -0.75
C ILE A 93 10.89 14.95 -1.86
N ASP A 94 10.80 14.49 -3.11
CA ASP A 94 10.38 15.32 -4.23
C ASP A 94 8.88 15.61 -4.10
N LYS A 95 8.56 16.84 -3.70
CA LYS A 95 7.18 17.28 -3.46
C LYS A 95 6.33 17.32 -4.73
N ASP A 96 6.94 17.49 -5.90
CA ASP A 96 6.22 17.57 -7.17
C ASP A 96 5.78 16.19 -7.63
N SER A 97 6.62 15.17 -7.39
CA SER A 97 6.34 13.78 -7.77
C SER A 97 5.57 13.00 -6.67
N CYS A 98 5.59 13.45 -5.42
CA CYS A 98 4.98 12.75 -4.30
C CYS A 98 3.44 12.78 -4.37
N ILE A 99 2.81 11.60 -4.37
CA ILE A 99 1.35 11.47 -4.38
C ILE A 99 0.71 11.43 -2.98
N SER A 100 1.48 11.60 -1.91
CA SER A 100 1.00 11.56 -0.50
C SER A 100 0.32 10.25 -0.07
N CYS A 101 0.64 9.11 -0.68
CA CYS A 101 0.00 7.81 -0.37
C CYS A 101 0.35 7.23 1.01
N GLY A 102 1.40 7.71 1.67
CA GLY A 102 1.75 7.29 3.04
C GLY A 102 2.45 5.93 3.19
N MET A 103 2.75 5.20 2.12
CA MET A 103 3.44 3.90 2.24
C MET A 103 4.81 3.99 2.90
N CYS A 104 5.58 5.05 2.62
CA CYS A 104 6.88 5.26 3.27
C CYS A 104 6.76 5.54 4.77
N ILE A 105 5.65 6.15 5.21
CA ILE A 105 5.35 6.41 6.62
C ILE A 105 5.11 5.08 7.33
N ALA A 106 4.21 4.24 6.79
CA ALA A 106 3.87 2.95 7.36
C ALA A 106 5.06 1.97 7.42
N ARG A 107 6.05 2.16 6.53
CA ARG A 107 7.23 1.29 6.44
C ARG A 107 8.44 1.83 7.20
N CYS A 108 8.36 3.00 7.82
CA CYS A 108 9.50 3.58 8.54
C CYS A 108 9.59 2.99 9.96
N PRO A 109 10.57 2.10 10.25
CA PRO A 109 10.66 1.43 11.56
C PRO A 109 10.89 2.39 12.74
N VAL A 110 11.60 3.50 12.53
CA VAL A 110 11.82 4.55 13.54
C VAL A 110 10.77 5.65 13.50
N GLN A 111 9.75 5.50 12.63
CA GLN A 111 8.64 6.42 12.48
C GLN A 111 9.04 7.89 12.23
N ALA A 112 10.19 8.10 11.58
CA ALA A 112 10.78 9.41 11.28
C ALA A 112 10.15 10.11 10.06
N ILE A 113 9.11 9.53 9.46
CA ILE A 113 8.41 10.09 8.31
C ILE A 113 6.97 10.36 8.74
N SER A 114 6.45 11.54 8.42
CA SER A 114 5.08 11.95 8.76
C SER A 114 4.42 12.72 7.61
N LEU A 115 3.09 12.77 7.63
CA LEU A 115 2.29 13.61 6.74
C LEU A 115 1.91 14.90 7.49
N ASN A 116 2.28 16.04 6.92
CA ASN A 116 2.04 17.36 7.48
C ASN A 116 1.25 18.21 6.46
N GLU A 117 0.88 19.46 6.81
CA GLU A 117 0.16 20.37 5.91
C GLU A 117 0.87 20.57 4.55
N THR A 118 2.20 20.54 4.55
CA THR A 118 3.02 20.70 3.34
C THR A 118 3.29 19.39 2.57
N GLY A 119 2.67 18.28 2.99
CA GLY A 119 2.91 16.94 2.46
C GLY A 119 3.82 16.08 3.34
N ILE A 120 4.33 14.98 2.76
CA ILE A 120 5.21 14.04 3.47
C ILE A 120 6.56 14.71 3.78
N SER A 121 7.04 14.54 5.00
CA SER A 121 8.32 15.08 5.48
C SER A 121 9.12 14.04 6.27
N ILE A 122 10.44 14.23 6.36
CA ILE A 122 11.36 13.35 7.08
C ILE A 122 12.02 14.16 8.20
N THR A 123 11.96 13.65 9.42
CA THR A 123 12.56 14.28 10.60
C THR A 123 14.03 13.91 10.71
N TYR A 124 14.90 14.91 10.90
CA TYR A 124 16.32 14.73 11.23
C TYR A 124 16.62 15.44 12.55
N ASN A 125 17.32 14.76 13.45
CA ASN A 125 17.79 15.31 14.72
C ASN A 125 19.29 15.07 14.88
N ASP A 126 20.09 15.97 14.31
CA ASP A 126 21.56 15.93 14.30
C ASP A 126 22.17 15.92 15.72
N ASN A 127 21.42 16.35 16.74
CA ASN A 127 21.88 16.29 18.13
C ASN A 127 21.76 14.90 18.74
N SER A 128 20.91 14.05 18.19
CA SER A 128 20.61 12.71 18.72
C SER A 128 21.22 11.59 17.88
N ILE A 129 21.66 11.90 16.66
CA ILE A 129 22.31 10.97 15.74
C ILE A 129 23.81 11.28 15.61
N GLU A 130 24.61 10.24 15.38
CA GLU A 130 26.03 10.33 15.06
C GLU A 130 26.34 9.51 13.80
N THR A 131 27.42 9.86 13.10
CA THR A 131 27.90 9.06 11.97
C THR A 131 28.50 7.76 12.46
N SER A 132 28.12 6.64 11.85
CA SER A 132 28.64 5.32 12.18
C SER A 132 29.08 4.58 10.93
N ASP A 133 30.04 3.67 11.09
CA ASP A 133 30.37 2.65 10.08
C ASP A 133 29.52 1.38 10.25
N THR A 134 28.75 1.30 11.34
CA THR A 134 27.86 0.17 11.62
C THR A 134 26.46 0.45 11.12
N LYS A 135 25.86 -0.56 10.50
CA LYS A 135 24.51 -0.47 9.95
C LYS A 135 23.51 -0.61 11.10
N TYR A 136 22.56 0.32 11.16
CA TYR A 136 21.47 0.27 12.12
C TYR A 136 20.41 -0.72 11.61
N SER A 137 20.56 -2.01 11.95
CA SER A 137 19.59 -3.04 11.61
C SER A 137 18.46 -3.02 12.62
N LEU A 138 17.28 -2.65 12.15
CA LEU A 138 16.06 -2.51 12.94
C LEU A 138 15.21 -3.78 12.97
N ALA A 139 15.76 -4.89 12.45
CA ALA A 139 15.07 -6.17 12.39
C ALA A 139 14.64 -6.59 13.80
N ASP A 140 13.33 -6.54 14.02
CA ASP A 140 12.57 -7.28 15.04
C ASP A 140 12.44 -6.71 16.47
N GLN A 141 12.94 -5.51 16.79
CA GLN A 141 12.99 -5.04 18.20
C GLN A 141 11.94 -3.98 18.58
N ALA A 142 11.49 -3.14 17.65
CA ALA A 142 10.51 -2.10 17.99
C ALA A 142 9.09 -2.67 17.97
N SER A 143 8.60 -3.05 19.15
CA SER A 143 7.17 -3.22 19.33
C SER A 143 6.47 -1.87 19.07
N HIS A 144 5.60 -1.83 18.06
CA HIS A 144 4.69 -0.70 17.90
C HIS A 144 3.45 -1.00 18.75
N ASN A 145 3.17 -0.15 19.74
CA ASN A 145 1.97 -0.31 20.57
C ASN A 145 0.71 -0.30 19.68
N GLU A 146 -0.24 -1.20 19.97
CA GLU A 146 -1.28 -1.78 19.10
C GLU A 146 -2.31 -0.84 18.43
N ASN A 147 -2.10 0.48 18.37
CA ASN A 147 -3.00 1.43 17.73
C ASN A 147 -2.25 2.41 16.81
N ASN A 148 -1.46 1.88 15.88
CA ASN A 148 -0.82 2.70 14.86
C ASN A 148 -1.87 3.26 13.90
N GLN A 149 -2.26 4.52 14.07
CA GLN A 149 -2.91 5.31 13.03
C GLN A 149 -1.92 6.36 12.55
N TYR A 150 -1.24 6.08 11.43
CA TYR A 150 -0.22 6.97 10.90
C TYR A 150 -0.79 8.21 10.22
N ILE A 151 -1.95 8.05 9.61
CA ILE A 151 -2.66 9.07 8.85
C ILE A 151 -4.13 8.99 9.24
N ASN A 152 -4.70 10.14 9.59
CA ASN A 152 -6.12 10.26 9.83
C ASN A 152 -6.86 10.32 8.49
N GLU A 153 -7.82 9.41 8.30
CA GLU A 153 -8.63 9.39 7.09
C GLU A 153 -9.44 10.69 6.96
N ASN A 154 -9.50 11.26 5.76
CA ASN A 154 -10.46 12.32 5.41
C ASN A 154 -10.65 12.33 3.88
N LYS A 155 -11.80 12.84 3.42
CA LYS A 155 -12.20 12.77 2.00
C LYS A 155 -11.26 13.60 1.11
N GLU A 156 -10.84 14.76 1.59
CA GLU A 156 -9.97 15.71 0.88
C GLU A 156 -8.59 15.11 0.60
N LEU A 157 -8.06 14.31 1.52
CA LEU A 157 -6.79 13.59 1.37
C LEU A 157 -6.89 12.54 0.26
N PHE A 158 -7.95 11.73 0.24
CA PHE A 158 -8.16 10.76 -0.85
C PHE A 158 -8.26 11.45 -2.22
N GLN A 159 -9.04 12.53 -2.31
CA GLN A 159 -9.16 13.33 -3.54
C GLN A 159 -7.80 13.91 -3.97
N THR A 160 -6.99 14.36 -3.01
CA THR A 160 -5.63 14.83 -3.28
C THR A 160 -4.74 13.71 -3.81
N ILE A 161 -4.79 12.52 -3.21
CA ILE A 161 -4.01 11.37 -3.68
C ILE A 161 -4.44 10.97 -5.10
N PHE A 162 -5.75 10.84 -5.35
CA PHE A 162 -6.28 10.39 -6.64
C PHE A 162 -5.96 11.40 -7.75
N SER A 163 -6.16 12.69 -7.51
CA SER A 163 -5.81 13.73 -8.48
C SER A 163 -4.30 13.78 -8.78
N ARG A 164 -3.44 13.46 -7.80
CA ARG A 164 -1.98 13.36 -8.04
C ARG A 164 -1.61 12.10 -8.82
N ILE A 165 -2.32 10.98 -8.63
CA ILE A 165 -2.16 9.78 -9.47
C ILE A 165 -2.52 10.11 -10.92
N GLU A 166 -3.67 10.75 -11.16
CA GLU A 166 -4.12 11.15 -12.49
C GLU A 166 -3.17 12.11 -13.21
N ARG A 167 -2.51 13.00 -12.45
CA ARG A 167 -1.54 13.98 -12.98
C ARG A 167 -0.10 13.44 -13.07
N SER A 168 0.16 12.23 -12.57
CA SER A 168 1.49 11.64 -12.64
C SER A 168 1.89 11.32 -14.08
N GLU A 169 3.19 11.16 -14.34
CA GLU A 169 3.73 10.89 -15.69
C GLU A 169 3.09 9.66 -16.36
N SER A 170 2.73 8.64 -15.56
CA SER A 170 2.08 7.43 -16.04
C SER A 170 1.02 6.97 -15.03
N PRO A 171 -0.22 7.50 -15.10
CA PRO A 171 -1.25 7.27 -14.07
C PRO A 171 -1.55 5.79 -13.83
N TYR A 172 -1.64 5.00 -14.91
CA TYR A 172 -1.84 3.55 -14.83
C TYR A 172 -0.71 2.86 -14.05
N ARG A 173 0.55 3.13 -14.43
CA ARG A 173 1.71 2.53 -13.78
C ARG A 173 1.80 2.98 -12.32
N THR A 174 1.52 4.24 -12.04
CA THR A 174 1.49 4.78 -10.67
C THR A 174 0.43 4.07 -9.83
N LEU A 175 -0.78 3.91 -10.37
CA LEU A 175 -1.88 3.23 -9.69
C LEU A 175 -1.59 1.75 -9.44
N ASN A 176 -1.14 1.00 -10.46
CA ASN A 176 -0.83 -0.42 -10.32
C ASN A 176 0.30 -0.66 -9.32
N ASN A 177 1.36 0.18 -9.34
CA ASN A 177 2.42 0.09 -8.32
C ASN A 177 1.89 0.43 -6.93
N LEU A 178 1.06 1.48 -6.79
CA LEU A 178 0.46 1.84 -5.51
C LEU A 178 -0.34 0.67 -4.92
N VAL A 179 -1.28 0.12 -5.69
CA VAL A 179 -2.15 -0.98 -5.27
C VAL A 179 -1.33 -2.22 -4.94
N SER A 180 -0.42 -2.63 -5.83
CA SER A 180 0.43 -3.81 -5.62
C SER A 180 1.23 -3.71 -4.32
N LYS A 181 1.91 -2.57 -4.09
CA LYS A 181 2.72 -2.38 -2.87
C LYS A 181 1.87 -2.25 -1.62
N ALA A 182 0.74 -1.57 -1.70
CA ALA A 182 -0.18 -1.43 -0.57
C ALA A 182 -0.80 -2.79 -0.18
N MET A 183 -1.14 -3.64 -1.15
CA MET A 183 -1.58 -5.01 -0.90
C MET A 183 -0.49 -5.88 -0.25
N GLN A 184 0.77 -5.77 -0.71
CA GLN A 184 1.90 -6.46 -0.07
C GLN A 184 2.05 -6.06 1.41
N ILE A 185 1.92 -4.77 1.71
CA ILE A 185 1.93 -4.26 3.10
C ILE A 185 0.71 -4.79 3.88
N SER A 186 -0.44 -4.88 3.24
CA SER A 186 -1.71 -5.27 3.87
C SER A 186 -1.97 -6.79 3.86
N GLY A 187 -0.93 -7.60 3.67
CA GLY A 187 -0.99 -9.06 3.84
C GLY A 187 -1.48 -9.86 2.62
N ILE A 188 -1.53 -9.26 1.44
CA ILE A 188 -1.81 -9.97 0.18
C ILE A 188 -0.56 -9.90 -0.69
N GLU A 189 0.22 -10.98 -0.69
CA GLU A 189 1.39 -11.09 -1.55
C GLU A 189 0.96 -11.08 -3.01
N ASN A 190 1.61 -10.26 -3.84
CA ASN A 190 1.25 -10.14 -5.25
C ASN A 190 2.42 -9.65 -6.12
N VAL A 191 2.32 -9.91 -7.41
CA VAL A 191 3.20 -9.42 -8.47
C VAL A 191 2.36 -8.80 -9.59
N LEU A 192 2.87 -7.73 -10.20
CA LEU A 192 2.23 -7.12 -11.36
C LEU A 192 2.47 -7.96 -12.62
N SER A 193 1.48 -8.02 -13.50
CA SER A 193 1.67 -8.57 -14.85
C SER A 193 2.54 -7.63 -15.69
N ARG A 194 3.09 -8.16 -16.80
CA ARG A 194 3.86 -7.34 -17.75
C ARG A 194 2.88 -6.62 -18.67
N GLN A 195 3.03 -5.29 -18.78
CA GLN A 195 2.23 -4.52 -19.72
C GLN A 195 2.43 -5.03 -21.16
N GLY A 196 1.36 -5.47 -21.81
CA GLY A 196 1.38 -6.04 -23.15
C GLY A 196 1.60 -7.56 -23.22
N ASP A 197 1.59 -8.27 -22.09
CA ASP A 197 1.64 -9.72 -22.08
C ASP A 197 0.28 -10.32 -22.47
N VAL A 198 0.20 -10.84 -23.70
CA VAL A 198 -1.03 -11.51 -24.19
C VAL A 198 -1.36 -12.81 -23.44
N ASN A 199 -0.39 -13.34 -22.67
CA ASN A 199 -0.57 -14.56 -21.88
C ASN A 199 -1.18 -14.29 -20.51
N LEU A 200 -1.16 -13.05 -20.03
CA LEU A 200 -1.52 -12.68 -18.68
C LEU A 200 -2.21 -11.31 -18.74
N ARG A 201 -3.54 -11.32 -18.73
CA ARG A 201 -4.37 -10.15 -19.03
C ARG A 201 -4.64 -9.29 -17.80
N MET A 202 -4.84 -9.92 -16.64
CA MET A 202 -5.05 -9.22 -15.38
C MET A 202 -3.86 -8.34 -14.98
N ASP A 203 -4.15 -7.25 -14.25
CA ASP A 203 -3.16 -6.29 -13.78
C ASP A 203 -2.16 -6.87 -12.77
N ALA A 204 -2.64 -7.76 -11.89
CA ALA A 204 -1.81 -8.41 -10.88
C ALA A 204 -2.28 -9.82 -10.54
N ILE A 205 -1.33 -10.66 -10.10
CA ILE A 205 -1.59 -11.98 -9.56
C ILE A 205 -1.03 -12.04 -8.15
N GLY A 206 -1.81 -12.55 -7.21
CA GLY A 206 -1.41 -12.69 -5.82
C GLY A 206 -1.79 -14.01 -5.17
N ILE A 207 -1.41 -14.16 -3.91
CA ILE A 207 -1.77 -15.27 -3.04
C ILE A 207 -2.41 -14.72 -1.78
N TYR A 208 -3.58 -15.26 -1.45
CA TYR A 208 -4.30 -14.97 -0.21
C TYR A 208 -4.86 -16.26 0.38
N LYS A 209 -4.49 -16.58 1.63
CA LYS A 209 -4.91 -17.81 2.33
C LYS A 209 -4.79 -19.07 1.46
N LYS A 210 -3.66 -19.21 0.74
CA LYS A 210 -3.36 -20.32 -0.20
C LYS A 210 -4.23 -20.38 -1.47
N LYS A 211 -5.00 -19.33 -1.77
CA LYS A 211 -5.72 -19.17 -3.03
C LYS A 211 -5.04 -18.14 -3.91
N TYR A 212 -5.12 -18.34 -5.21
CA TYR A 212 -4.70 -17.33 -6.18
C TYR A 212 -5.70 -16.18 -6.19
N VAL A 213 -5.19 -14.95 -6.29
CA VAL A 213 -5.99 -13.74 -6.45
C VAL A 213 -5.66 -13.15 -7.80
N LEU A 214 -6.62 -13.12 -8.72
CA LEU A 214 -6.48 -12.41 -10.00
C LEU A 214 -7.10 -11.02 -9.82
N CYS A 215 -6.32 -9.99 -10.11
CA CYS A 215 -6.65 -8.62 -9.77
C CYS A 215 -6.77 -7.75 -11.01
N GLU A 216 -7.89 -7.05 -11.13
CA GLU A 216 -8.09 -5.92 -12.05
C GLU A 216 -8.06 -4.60 -11.26
N ILE A 217 -7.34 -3.61 -11.77
CA ILE A 217 -7.12 -2.32 -11.12
C ILE A 217 -7.70 -1.22 -12.01
N GLU A 218 -8.90 -0.80 -11.66
CA GLU A 218 -9.65 0.17 -12.43
C GLU A 218 -9.14 1.59 -12.23
N LYS A 219 -9.03 2.36 -13.31
CA LYS A 219 -8.70 3.80 -13.26
C LYS A 219 -9.92 4.66 -12.94
N ALA A 220 -11.08 4.17 -13.34
CA ALA A 220 -12.38 4.78 -13.14
C ALA A 220 -13.37 3.64 -13.04
N THR A 221 -14.50 3.87 -12.38
CA THR A 221 -15.55 2.85 -12.27
C THR A 221 -15.97 2.34 -13.67
N ASN A 222 -15.57 1.12 -13.99
CA ASN A 222 -15.92 0.41 -15.22
C ASN A 222 -16.94 -0.69 -14.91
N LEU A 223 -17.89 -0.91 -15.82
CA LEU A 223 -18.90 -1.96 -15.70
C LEU A 223 -18.42 -3.32 -16.21
N ASP A 224 -17.28 -3.35 -16.92
CA ASP A 224 -16.76 -4.57 -17.54
C ASP A 224 -15.81 -5.37 -16.63
N ALA A 225 -15.28 -4.78 -15.57
CA ALA A 225 -14.32 -5.43 -14.66
C ALA A 225 -14.76 -6.82 -14.14
N PRO A 226 -16.05 -7.08 -13.79
CA PRO A 226 -16.48 -8.42 -13.42
C PRO A 226 -16.39 -9.44 -14.56
N ARG A 227 -16.63 -9.01 -15.81
CA ARG A 227 -16.51 -9.86 -17.01
C ARG A 227 -15.04 -10.15 -17.30
N ASP A 228 -14.20 -9.12 -17.23
CA ASP A 228 -12.75 -9.25 -17.46
C ASP A 228 -12.14 -10.24 -16.44
N ILE A 229 -12.50 -10.13 -15.16
CA ILE A 229 -12.11 -11.10 -14.13
C ILE A 229 -12.62 -12.51 -14.45
N LEU A 230 -13.87 -12.67 -14.89
CA LEU A 230 -14.41 -13.98 -15.22
C LEU A 230 -13.62 -14.65 -16.35
N ASP A 231 -13.35 -13.89 -17.42
CA ASP A 231 -12.57 -14.35 -18.56
C ASP A 231 -11.14 -14.72 -18.14
N ASP A 232 -10.52 -13.88 -17.30
CA ASP A 232 -9.16 -14.10 -16.82
C ASP A 232 -9.05 -15.32 -15.92
N VAL A 233 -10.02 -15.54 -15.03
CA VAL A 233 -10.08 -16.76 -14.21
C VAL A 233 -10.23 -17.99 -15.10
N ALA A 234 -11.08 -17.95 -16.13
CA ALA A 234 -11.26 -19.08 -17.04
C ALA A 234 -9.96 -19.40 -17.80
N VAL A 235 -9.28 -18.38 -18.33
CA VAL A 235 -8.00 -18.51 -19.02
C VAL A 235 -6.92 -19.02 -18.08
N PHE A 236 -6.81 -18.46 -16.88
CA PHE A 236 -5.82 -18.85 -15.88
C PHE A 236 -6.00 -20.30 -15.43
N CYS A 237 -7.23 -20.70 -15.06
CA CYS A 237 -7.53 -22.07 -14.63
C CYS A 237 -7.20 -23.09 -15.73
N SER A 238 -7.55 -22.78 -16.98
CA SER A 238 -7.29 -23.65 -18.13
C SER A 238 -5.80 -23.78 -18.44
N ARG A 239 -5.04 -22.66 -18.43
CA ARG A 239 -3.61 -22.66 -18.78
C ARG A 239 -2.73 -23.34 -17.75
N TYR A 240 -3.03 -23.14 -16.47
CA TYR A 240 -2.19 -23.59 -15.37
C TYR A 240 -2.72 -24.83 -14.65
N ASP A 241 -3.80 -25.43 -15.16
CA ASP A 241 -4.47 -26.59 -14.57
C ASP A 241 -4.85 -26.36 -13.08
N ILE A 242 -5.37 -25.16 -12.80
CA ILE A 242 -5.78 -24.73 -11.46
C ILE A 242 -7.29 -24.86 -11.32
N SER A 243 -7.74 -25.48 -10.23
CA SER A 243 -9.17 -25.51 -9.92
C SER A 243 -9.69 -24.11 -9.61
N LYS A 244 -10.81 -23.72 -10.23
CA LYS A 244 -11.51 -22.44 -9.96
C LYS A 244 -11.83 -22.20 -8.48
N HIS A 245 -11.99 -23.26 -7.67
CA HIS A 245 -12.25 -23.14 -6.23
C HIS A 245 -11.06 -22.58 -5.44
N ASN A 246 -9.86 -22.63 -6.04
CA ASN A 246 -8.62 -22.09 -5.51
C ASN A 246 -8.31 -20.69 -6.05
N VAL A 247 -9.25 -20.04 -6.73
CA VAL A 247 -9.10 -18.70 -7.29
C VAL A 247 -10.13 -17.75 -6.69
N ILE A 248 -9.70 -16.53 -6.42
CA ILE A 248 -10.53 -15.39 -6.03
C ILE A 248 -10.30 -14.32 -7.11
N GLY A 249 -11.38 -13.76 -7.63
CA GLY A 249 -11.30 -12.52 -8.41
C GLY A 249 -11.22 -11.33 -7.47
N MET A 250 -10.52 -10.27 -7.87
CA MET A 250 -10.47 -9.03 -7.11
C MET A 250 -10.48 -7.84 -8.05
N ILE A 251 -11.33 -6.87 -7.77
CA ILE A 251 -11.43 -5.62 -8.52
C ILE A 251 -11.10 -4.49 -7.56
N VAL A 252 -10.09 -3.70 -7.88
CA VAL A 252 -9.76 -2.49 -7.14
C VAL A 252 -10.34 -1.29 -7.84
N VAL A 253 -11.19 -0.52 -7.16
CA VAL A 253 -11.88 0.64 -7.74
C VAL A 253 -11.55 1.93 -6.97
N PRO A 254 -11.32 3.08 -7.64
CA PRO A 254 -11.10 4.35 -6.97
C PRO A 254 -12.40 4.93 -6.39
N SER A 255 -13.54 4.60 -7.00
CA SER A 255 -14.89 4.98 -6.59
C SER A 255 -15.85 3.82 -6.82
N MET A 256 -16.82 3.68 -5.92
CA MET A 256 -17.79 2.59 -5.93
C MET A 256 -18.82 2.74 -7.07
N PRO A 257 -19.12 1.66 -7.80
CA PRO A 257 -20.15 1.68 -8.85
C PRO A 257 -21.53 2.09 -8.34
N ASN A 258 -22.23 2.94 -9.10
CA ASN A 258 -23.58 3.40 -8.75
C ASN A 258 -24.55 2.22 -8.59
N ARG A 259 -25.55 2.37 -7.71
CA ARG A 259 -26.52 1.29 -7.38
C ARG A 259 -27.31 0.79 -8.59
N ARG A 260 -27.60 1.66 -9.55
CA ARG A 260 -28.41 1.38 -10.75
C ARG A 260 -27.62 0.69 -11.87
N THR A 261 -26.37 0.31 -11.62
CA THR A 261 -25.54 -0.33 -12.63
C THR A 261 -25.69 -1.84 -12.55
N GLU A 262 -25.61 -2.51 -13.72
CA GLU A 262 -25.62 -3.98 -13.82
C GLU A 262 -24.42 -4.64 -13.13
N PHE A 263 -23.42 -3.86 -12.71
CA PHE A 263 -22.20 -4.33 -12.04
C PHE A 263 -22.49 -5.25 -10.86
N TRP A 264 -23.42 -4.86 -9.98
CA TRP A 264 -23.74 -5.60 -8.76
C TRP A 264 -24.54 -6.88 -9.02
N GLU A 265 -25.45 -6.83 -9.98
CA GLU A 265 -26.23 -7.99 -10.43
C GLU A 265 -25.31 -9.01 -11.11
N LEU A 266 -24.41 -8.53 -11.97
CA LEU A 266 -23.43 -9.36 -12.65
C LEU A 266 -22.50 -10.10 -11.68
N LEU A 267 -22.02 -9.45 -10.61
CA LEU A 267 -21.22 -10.11 -9.57
C LEU A 267 -21.98 -11.28 -8.93
N HIS A 268 -23.26 -11.07 -8.64
CA HIS A 268 -24.12 -12.09 -8.07
C HIS A 268 -24.34 -13.24 -9.07
N ASP A 269 -24.67 -12.93 -10.32
CA ASP A 269 -24.91 -13.93 -11.37
C ASP A 269 -23.66 -14.78 -11.63
N ILE A 270 -22.48 -14.16 -11.66
CA ILE A 270 -21.20 -14.88 -11.79
C ILE A 270 -21.04 -15.87 -10.65
N TYR A 271 -21.32 -15.46 -9.41
CA TYR A 271 -21.21 -16.35 -8.25
C TYR A 271 -22.21 -17.50 -8.31
N GLU A 272 -23.48 -17.24 -8.59
CA GLU A 272 -24.53 -18.27 -8.63
C GLU A 272 -24.28 -19.31 -9.73
N VAL A 273 -23.82 -18.87 -10.91
CA VAL A 273 -23.57 -19.77 -12.04
C VAL A 273 -22.26 -20.54 -11.89
N THR A 274 -21.19 -19.87 -11.43
CA THR A 274 -19.83 -20.41 -11.52
C THR A 274 -19.23 -20.82 -10.18
N GLY A 275 -19.74 -20.27 -9.07
CA GLY A 275 -19.16 -20.34 -7.73
C GLY A 275 -17.93 -19.46 -7.52
N LEU A 276 -17.54 -18.65 -8.51
CA LEU A 276 -16.42 -17.71 -8.41
C LEU A 276 -16.80 -16.54 -7.52
N ARG A 277 -15.97 -16.27 -6.50
CA ARG A 277 -16.10 -15.07 -5.67
C ARG A 277 -15.19 -13.97 -6.18
N ILE A 278 -15.75 -12.79 -6.32
CA ILE A 278 -15.03 -11.59 -6.75
C ILE A 278 -15.12 -10.56 -5.62
N ALA A 279 -13.98 -10.15 -5.07
CA ALA A 279 -13.91 -9.10 -4.07
C ALA A 279 -13.85 -7.72 -4.74
N VAL A 280 -14.70 -6.78 -4.32
CA VAL A 280 -14.67 -5.39 -4.78
C VAL A 280 -14.02 -4.55 -3.68
N VAL A 281 -12.76 -4.20 -3.88
CA VAL A 281 -11.92 -3.54 -2.86
C VAL A 281 -11.71 -2.09 -3.25
N PRO A 282 -12.28 -1.11 -2.52
CA PRO A 282 -12.01 0.29 -2.82
C PRO A 282 -10.54 0.63 -2.60
N LEU A 283 -9.96 1.48 -3.46
CA LEU A 283 -8.61 2.02 -3.29
C LEU A 283 -8.47 2.73 -1.93
N ALA A 284 -9.54 3.35 -1.44
CA ALA A 284 -9.60 3.91 -0.10
C ALA A 284 -9.36 2.85 0.99
N ALA A 285 -10.00 1.68 0.89
CA ALA A 285 -9.80 0.59 1.85
C ALA A 285 -8.35 0.08 1.85
N VAL A 286 -7.73 -0.02 0.66
CA VAL A 286 -6.32 -0.41 0.51
C VAL A 286 -5.38 0.58 1.20
N LEU A 287 -5.60 1.88 1.02
CA LEU A 287 -4.80 2.93 1.67
C LEU A 287 -5.01 2.95 3.19
N VAL A 288 -6.25 2.81 3.65
CA VAL A 288 -6.60 2.77 5.08
C VAL A 288 -5.94 1.58 5.77
N ALA A 289 -5.89 0.42 5.13
CA ALA A 289 -5.19 -0.75 5.63
C ALA A 289 -3.70 -0.44 5.86
N VAL A 290 -3.03 0.21 4.91
CA VAL A 290 -1.63 0.66 5.04
C VAL A 290 -1.46 1.65 6.18
N TRP A 291 -2.33 2.66 6.28
CA TRP A 291 -2.21 3.72 7.29
C TRP A 291 -2.44 3.24 8.71
N ASN A 292 -3.07 2.07 8.87
CA ASN A 292 -3.38 1.47 10.16
C ASN A 292 -2.67 0.12 10.41
N GLU A 293 -1.73 -0.27 9.54
CA GLU A 293 -1.04 -1.59 9.56
C GLU A 293 -1.98 -2.79 9.68
N ARG A 294 -3.14 -2.71 9.04
CA ARG A 294 -4.14 -3.77 9.05
C ARG A 294 -3.98 -4.66 7.84
N LYS A 295 -4.30 -5.94 8.02
CA LYS A 295 -4.45 -6.89 6.91
C LYS A 295 -5.84 -6.72 6.30
N ILE A 296 -5.95 -6.85 4.99
CA ILE A 296 -7.24 -6.80 4.29
C ILE A 296 -7.89 -8.20 4.34
N PRO A 297 -9.03 -8.36 5.03
CA PRO A 297 -9.82 -9.59 4.97
C PRO A 297 -10.65 -9.60 3.68
N LEU A 298 -10.18 -10.25 2.61
CA LEU A 298 -10.88 -10.25 1.31
C LEU A 298 -12.32 -10.80 1.39
N GLU A 299 -12.64 -11.57 2.42
CA GLU A 299 -13.98 -12.13 2.62
C GLU A 299 -15.04 -11.06 2.85
N ASP A 300 -14.64 -9.98 3.52
CA ASP A 300 -15.53 -8.88 3.89
C ASP A 300 -15.82 -7.97 2.68
N PHE A 301 -15.05 -8.11 1.59
CA PHE A 301 -15.21 -7.36 0.35
C PHE A 301 -15.92 -8.16 -0.76
N PHE A 302 -16.49 -9.33 -0.44
CA PHE A 302 -17.42 -10.00 -1.35
C PHE A 302 -18.77 -9.28 -1.33
N LEU A 303 -18.84 -8.23 -2.16
CA LEU A 303 -19.99 -7.34 -2.30
C LEU A 303 -20.87 -7.77 -3.48
N ASP A 304 -22.16 -7.48 -3.40
CA ASP A 304 -23.15 -7.81 -4.41
C ASP A 304 -24.36 -6.83 -4.37
N HIS A 305 -25.43 -7.16 -5.08
CA HIS A 305 -26.65 -6.35 -5.09
C HIS A 305 -27.36 -6.26 -3.72
N ASN A 306 -27.10 -7.20 -2.79
CA ASN A 306 -27.66 -7.17 -1.43
C ASN A 306 -26.78 -6.35 -0.48
N ASN A 307 -25.47 -6.35 -0.70
CA ASN A 307 -24.51 -5.55 0.07
C ASN A 307 -23.50 -4.85 -0.85
N MET A 308 -23.80 -3.59 -1.18
CA MET A 308 -22.96 -2.76 -2.06
C MET A 308 -21.95 -1.87 -1.30
N SER A 309 -21.93 -1.90 0.04
CA SER A 309 -21.08 -1.00 0.85
C SER A 309 -19.88 -1.76 1.43
N ALA A 310 -18.67 -1.25 1.16
CA ALA A 310 -17.43 -1.70 1.78
C ALA A 310 -17.20 -1.08 3.18
N ARG A 311 -18.06 -0.16 3.63
CA ARG A 311 -17.85 0.56 4.90
C ARG A 311 -17.74 -0.38 6.09
N GLY A 312 -18.68 -1.33 6.21
CA GLY A 312 -18.66 -2.31 7.29
C GLY A 312 -17.37 -3.14 7.32
N ALA A 313 -16.89 -3.55 6.14
CA ALA A 313 -15.62 -4.27 6.00
C ALA A 313 -14.43 -3.44 6.51
N VAL A 314 -14.38 -2.15 6.14
CA VAL A 314 -13.31 -1.25 6.58
C VAL A 314 -13.39 -0.96 8.08
N GLU A 315 -14.58 -0.72 8.63
CA GLU A 315 -14.75 -0.46 10.06
C GLU A 315 -14.42 -1.69 10.92
N ASN A 316 -14.79 -2.89 10.45
CA ASN A 316 -14.39 -4.16 11.07
C ASN A 316 -12.87 -4.35 11.05
N MET A 317 -12.22 -4.08 9.90
CA MET A 317 -10.76 -4.13 9.76
C MET A 317 -10.05 -3.15 10.72
N LEU A 318 -10.65 -1.97 10.94
CA LEU A 318 -10.10 -0.95 11.84
C LEU A 318 -10.40 -1.21 13.32
N GLY A 319 -11.50 -1.91 13.64
CA GLY A 319 -12.04 -1.99 15.00
C GLY A 319 -12.66 -0.68 15.50
N ARG A 320 -12.92 0.28 14.59
CA ARG A 320 -13.52 1.59 14.86
C ARG A 320 -14.24 2.13 13.63
N ALA A 321 -15.07 3.14 13.82
CA ALA A 321 -15.65 3.89 12.71
C ALA A 321 -14.54 4.57 11.86
N ILE A 322 -14.71 4.54 10.55
CA ILE A 322 -13.83 5.26 9.62
C ILE A 322 -14.19 6.74 9.59
N ASN A 323 -13.18 7.60 9.55
CA ASN A 323 -13.38 9.05 9.48
C ASN A 323 -13.70 9.52 8.05
N LEU A 324 -14.80 9.03 7.49
CA LEU A 324 -15.34 9.44 6.20
C LEU A 324 -16.84 9.71 6.30
N PRO A 325 -17.37 10.73 5.60
CA PRO A 325 -18.81 10.99 5.53
C PRO A 325 -19.58 9.75 5.11
N SER A 326 -20.84 9.64 5.53
CA SER A 326 -21.75 8.56 5.11
C SER A 326 -23.03 9.17 4.52
N PRO A 327 -23.37 8.89 3.24
CA PRO A 327 -22.64 8.04 2.29
C PRO A 327 -21.36 8.71 1.75
N CYS A 328 -20.43 7.91 1.24
CA CYS A 328 -19.28 8.38 0.47
C CYS A 328 -18.93 7.39 -0.66
N ASP A 329 -18.86 7.90 -1.88
CA ASP A 329 -18.43 7.21 -3.11
C ASP A 329 -17.14 6.37 -2.99
N LEU A 330 -16.27 6.70 -2.04
CA LEU A 330 -15.04 5.95 -1.75
C LEU A 330 -15.29 4.56 -1.16
N LEU A 331 -16.45 4.31 -0.53
CA LEU A 331 -16.74 3.06 0.17
C LEU A 331 -18.13 2.51 -0.11
N GLU A 332 -19.05 3.33 -0.62
CA GLU A 332 -20.38 2.88 -1.01
C GLU A 332 -20.94 3.70 -2.18
N PRO A 333 -21.85 3.13 -2.98
CA PRO A 333 -22.47 3.84 -4.08
C PRO A 333 -23.18 5.11 -3.61
N GLU A 334 -22.92 6.23 -4.28
CA GLU A 334 -23.80 7.39 -4.22
C GLU A 334 -25.14 7.07 -4.92
N LYS A 335 -26.19 7.84 -4.60
CA LYS A 335 -27.60 7.53 -4.93
C LYS A 335 -27.89 7.19 -6.39
#